data_AF-A0A484ZKL1-F1
#
_entry.id   AF-A0A484ZKL1-F1
#
_cell.length_a   1.000
_cell.length_b   1.000
_cell.length_c   1.000
_cell.angle_alpha   90.00
_cell.angle_beta   90.00
_cell.angle_gamma   90.00
#
_symmetry.space_group_name_H-M   'P 1'
#
loop_
_entity.id
_entity.type
_entity.pdbx_description
1 polymer ?
#
loop_
_entity_poly.entity_id
_entity_poly.type
_entity_poly.pdbx_seq_one_letter_code
_entity_poly.pdbx_strand_id
1 'polypeptide(L)'
;MYPVVKKWIYSQMSAKIIDGKAIAQQLRTEIAASVQQRIQAGKRAPGLAVILVGENPASQIYVSSKRRACEEVGFLSRSFNLDASATEKELLELIDSLNNDPLIDGILVQLPLPESFDKIKVLERISPEKDVDGFHPYNIGRLCQRTPKLRPCTPRGIITMLERCEINTYGLDALVIGASNIVGRPMGLELLLAGCTTTITHRFTQNLEDKVRRADLVVAAIGRPGFVHGDWIKPGAVVIDVGINRLESGKVVGDVEFNIAAERASWITPVPGGVGPMTVATLIQNTLQACELYHDPM
;
A
#
# COMPACT_ATOMS: atom_id res chain seq x y z
N MET A 1 -50.57 16.93 27.75
CA MET A 1 -49.54 17.58 26.92
C MET A 1 -48.19 17.33 27.57
N TYR A 2 -47.51 16.25 27.17
CA TYR A 2 -46.12 15.95 27.50
C TYR A 2 -45.47 15.46 26.19
N PRO A 3 -44.37 16.05 25.71
CA PRO A 3 -43.76 15.60 24.48
C PRO A 3 -42.99 14.30 24.74
N VAL A 4 -43.34 13.29 23.94
CA VAL A 4 -42.68 12.00 23.84
C VAL A 4 -41.21 12.22 23.52
N VAL A 5 -40.33 11.77 24.42
CA VAL A 5 -38.88 11.71 24.18
C VAL A 5 -38.67 10.73 23.03
N LYS A 6 -38.36 11.25 21.82
CA LYS A 6 -37.85 10.44 20.71
C LYS A 6 -36.50 9.87 21.16
N LYS A 7 -36.54 8.64 21.68
CA LYS A 7 -35.37 7.79 21.84
C LYS A 7 -34.85 7.54 20.42
N TRP A 8 -33.80 8.25 20.03
CA TRP A 8 -33.06 7.92 18.82
C TRP A 8 -32.54 6.49 19.01
N ILE A 9 -33.21 5.54 18.36
CA ILE A 9 -32.67 4.21 18.18
C ILE A 9 -31.49 4.43 17.24
N TYR A 10 -30.30 4.65 17.80
CA TYR A 10 -29.08 4.36 17.08
C TYR A 10 -29.17 2.86 16.79
N SER A 11 -29.60 2.48 15.59
CA SER A 11 -29.36 1.14 15.09
C SER A 11 -27.88 0.89 15.30
N GLN A 12 -27.50 -0.18 15.99
CA GLN A 12 -26.11 -0.65 16.04
C GLN A 12 -25.65 -0.80 14.59
N MET A 13 -25.01 0.23 14.03
CA MET A 13 -24.46 0.16 12.69
C MET A 13 -23.11 -0.52 12.86
N SER A 14 -23.11 -1.84 12.68
CA SER A 14 -21.86 -2.57 12.47
C SER A 14 -21.27 -2.09 11.15
N ALA A 15 -20.00 -1.70 11.19
CA ALA A 15 -19.27 -1.21 10.03
C ALA A 15 -19.25 -2.24 8.90
N LYS A 16 -19.36 -1.78 7.66
CA LYS A 16 -19.12 -2.62 6.49
C LYS A 16 -17.63 -2.95 6.40
N ILE A 17 -17.32 -4.19 6.04
CA ILE A 17 -15.93 -4.64 5.89
C ILE A 17 -15.39 -4.23 4.53
N ILE A 18 -14.25 -3.54 4.52
CA ILE A 18 -13.46 -3.33 3.30
C ILE A 18 -12.57 -4.56 3.10
N ASP A 19 -13.07 -5.54 2.35
CA ASP A 19 -12.39 -6.82 2.10
C ASP A 19 -11.26 -6.65 1.05
N GLY A 20 -10.09 -6.23 1.52
CA GLY A 20 -8.93 -6.06 0.64
C GLY A 20 -8.40 -7.35 0.04
N LYS A 21 -8.69 -8.53 0.63
CA LYS A 21 -8.35 -9.82 0.03
C LYS A 21 -9.19 -10.07 -1.22
N ALA A 22 -10.50 -9.83 -1.15
CA ALA A 22 -11.40 -9.97 -2.29
C ALA A 22 -11.04 -8.97 -3.40
N ILE A 23 -10.83 -7.69 -3.05
CA ILE A 23 -10.46 -6.64 -4.00
C ILE A 23 -9.11 -6.97 -4.67
N ALA A 24 -8.12 -7.42 -3.91
CA ALA A 24 -6.81 -7.80 -4.46
C ALA A 24 -6.92 -8.99 -5.43
N GLN A 25 -7.80 -9.95 -5.17
CA GLN A 25 -8.03 -11.08 -6.07
C GLN A 25 -8.69 -10.64 -7.38
N GLN A 26 -9.69 -9.75 -7.31
CA GLN A 26 -10.32 -9.17 -8.50
C GLN A 26 -9.29 -8.41 -9.34
N LEU A 27 -8.50 -7.56 -8.72
CA LEU A 27 -7.45 -6.80 -9.42
C LEU A 27 -6.42 -7.71 -10.11
N ARG A 28 -5.97 -8.79 -9.43
CA ARG A 28 -5.07 -9.77 -10.07
C ARG A 28 -5.72 -10.48 -11.26
N THR A 29 -7.02 -10.77 -11.18
CA THR A 29 -7.76 -11.42 -12.27
C THR A 29 -7.86 -10.51 -13.49
N GLU A 30 -8.13 -9.21 -13.27
CA GLU A 30 -8.16 -8.20 -14.33
C GLU A 30 -6.78 -8.03 -14.98
N ILE A 31 -5.72 -7.99 -14.17
CA ILE A 31 -4.34 -7.90 -14.68
C ILE A 31 -3.97 -9.14 -15.50
N ALA A 32 -4.30 -10.35 -15.03
CA ALA A 32 -4.05 -11.57 -15.77
C ALA A 32 -4.74 -11.57 -17.14
N ALA A 33 -5.98 -11.06 -17.21
CA ALA A 33 -6.69 -10.90 -18.47
C ALA A 33 -6.00 -9.89 -19.40
N SER A 34 -5.51 -8.76 -18.89
CA SER A 34 -4.75 -7.77 -19.67
C SER A 34 -3.47 -8.39 -20.25
N VAL A 35 -2.73 -9.15 -19.43
CA VAL A 35 -1.52 -9.87 -19.87
C VAL A 35 -1.83 -10.87 -20.98
N GLN A 36 -2.91 -11.63 -20.84
CA GLN A 36 -3.33 -12.58 -21.88
C GLN A 36 -3.66 -11.87 -23.20
N GLN A 37 -4.42 -10.77 -23.16
CA GLN A 37 -4.73 -9.97 -24.34
C GLN A 37 -3.46 -9.44 -25.01
N ARG A 38 -2.52 -8.96 -24.21
CA ARG A 38 -1.23 -8.45 -24.66
C ARG A 38 -0.39 -9.54 -25.36
N ILE A 39 -0.32 -10.74 -24.80
CA ILE A 39 0.37 -11.89 -25.41
C ILE A 39 -0.32 -12.31 -26.72
N GLN A 40 -1.65 -12.33 -26.77
CA GLN A 40 -2.40 -12.63 -27.99
C GLN A 40 -2.17 -11.60 -29.10
N ALA A 41 -1.89 -10.35 -28.74
CA ALA A 41 -1.47 -9.29 -29.67
C ALA A 41 0.00 -9.40 -30.12
N GLY A 42 0.73 -10.46 -29.73
CA GLY A 42 2.13 -10.68 -30.10
C GLY A 42 3.14 -9.86 -29.30
N LYS A 43 2.71 -9.19 -28.22
CA LYS A 43 3.59 -8.44 -27.31
C LYS A 43 4.13 -9.34 -26.20
N ARG A 44 5.23 -8.93 -25.57
CA ARG A 44 5.81 -9.70 -24.45
C ARG A 44 5.02 -9.50 -23.15
N ALA A 45 5.13 -10.49 -22.27
CA ALA A 45 4.65 -10.36 -20.89
C ALA A 45 5.47 -9.33 -20.11
N PRO A 46 4.88 -8.66 -19.11
CA PRO A 46 5.62 -7.81 -18.17
C PRO A 46 6.63 -8.61 -17.34
N GLY A 47 7.76 -7.99 -17.00
CA GLY A 47 8.83 -8.58 -16.20
C GLY A 47 9.07 -7.87 -14.87
N LEU A 48 9.14 -8.63 -13.78
CA LEU A 48 9.49 -8.14 -12.44
C LEU A 48 10.80 -8.78 -11.97
N ALA A 49 11.78 -7.95 -11.61
CA ALA A 49 13.00 -8.35 -10.91
C ALA A 49 12.87 -8.04 -9.41
N VAL A 50 13.09 -9.04 -8.57
CA VAL A 50 13.11 -8.90 -7.11
C VAL A 50 14.51 -9.18 -6.59
N ILE A 51 15.07 -8.22 -5.85
CA ILE A 51 16.41 -8.31 -5.27
C ILE A 51 16.27 -8.43 -3.76
N LEU A 52 16.90 -9.46 -3.19
CA LEU A 52 17.04 -9.68 -1.76
C LEU A 52 18.52 -9.61 -1.39
N VAL A 53 18.85 -8.94 -0.29
CA VAL A 53 20.20 -8.90 0.27
C VAL A 53 20.18 -9.55 1.64
N GLY A 54 20.94 -10.64 1.79
CA GLY A 54 21.02 -11.44 3.02
C GLY A 54 19.84 -12.38 3.25
N GLU A 55 19.85 -13.03 4.41
CA GLU A 55 18.91 -14.10 4.77
C GLU A 55 18.00 -13.68 5.92
N ASN A 56 16.98 -12.89 5.61
CA ASN A 56 15.90 -12.62 6.57
C ASN A 56 14.70 -13.55 6.27
N PRO A 57 14.33 -14.47 7.18
CA PRO A 57 13.19 -15.38 6.98
C PRO A 57 11.88 -14.67 6.65
N ALA A 58 11.63 -13.49 7.25
CA ALA A 58 10.44 -12.70 6.93
C ALA A 58 10.47 -12.20 5.48
N SER A 59 11.65 -11.76 5.00
CA SER A 59 11.82 -11.31 3.62
C SER A 59 11.61 -12.45 2.61
N GLN A 60 12.05 -13.68 2.91
CA GLN A 60 11.83 -14.83 2.01
C GLN A 60 10.34 -15.17 1.83
N ILE A 61 9.55 -15.08 2.92
CA ILE A 61 8.09 -15.25 2.83
C ILE A 61 7.46 -14.17 1.95
N TYR A 62 7.91 -12.92 2.07
CA TYR A 62 7.41 -11.83 1.22
C TYR A 62 7.81 -12.00 -0.24
N VAL A 63 9.06 -12.39 -0.52
CA VAL A 63 9.55 -12.60 -1.89
C VAL A 63 8.82 -13.77 -2.55
N SER A 64 8.63 -14.89 -1.85
CA SER A 64 7.87 -16.03 -2.38
C SER A 64 6.42 -15.67 -2.72
N SER A 65 5.77 -14.86 -1.87
CA SER A 65 4.41 -14.34 -2.15
C SER A 65 4.37 -13.48 -3.42
N LYS A 66 5.36 -12.59 -3.62
CA LYS A 66 5.47 -11.75 -4.82
C LYS A 66 5.74 -12.59 -6.08
N ARG A 67 6.61 -13.60 -5.99
CA ARG A 67 6.88 -14.53 -7.08
C ARG A 67 5.62 -15.27 -7.51
N ARG A 68 4.87 -15.79 -6.53
CA ARG A 68 3.58 -16.45 -6.78
C ARG A 68 2.57 -15.49 -7.43
N ALA A 69 2.50 -14.24 -6.97
CA ALA A 69 1.63 -13.24 -7.58
C ALA A 69 1.99 -12.95 -9.04
N CYS A 70 3.28 -12.93 -9.39
CA CYS A 70 3.73 -12.83 -10.78
C CYS A 70 3.32 -14.05 -11.62
N GLU A 71 3.54 -15.26 -11.10
CA GLU A 71 3.15 -16.51 -11.76
C GLU A 71 1.63 -16.57 -11.99
N GLU A 72 0.83 -16.15 -11.01
CA GLU A 72 -0.64 -16.11 -11.08
C GLU A 72 -1.17 -15.20 -12.20
N VAL A 73 -0.45 -14.13 -12.55
CA VAL A 73 -0.87 -13.19 -13.61
C VAL A 73 -0.13 -13.37 -14.94
N GLY A 74 0.80 -14.32 -15.02
CA GLY A 74 1.56 -14.61 -16.24
C GLY A 74 2.74 -13.66 -16.50
N PHE A 75 3.32 -13.04 -15.47
CA PHE A 75 4.52 -12.22 -15.60
C PHE A 75 5.80 -13.07 -15.67
N LEU A 76 6.83 -12.53 -16.32
CA LEU A 76 8.20 -12.98 -16.13
C LEU A 76 8.68 -12.54 -14.73
N SER A 77 9.09 -13.48 -13.88
CA SER A 77 9.67 -13.17 -12.57
C SER A 77 11.14 -13.59 -12.52
N ARG A 78 12.01 -12.67 -12.10
CA ARG A 78 13.43 -12.95 -11.80
C ARG A 78 13.73 -12.61 -10.35
N SER A 79 14.43 -13.49 -9.66
CA SER A 79 14.82 -13.30 -8.26
C SER A 79 16.33 -13.35 -8.14
N PHE A 80 16.89 -12.35 -7.46
CA PHE A 80 18.32 -12.21 -7.21
C PHE A 80 18.52 -12.21 -5.71
N ASN A 81 19.22 -13.22 -5.20
CA ASN A 81 19.59 -13.30 -3.79
C ASN A 81 21.08 -12.97 -3.71
N LEU A 82 21.40 -11.79 -3.17
CA LEU A 82 22.76 -11.41 -2.82
C LEU A 82 23.04 -11.85 -1.39
N ASP A 83 24.25 -12.36 -1.15
CA ASP A 83 24.70 -12.73 0.18
C ASP A 83 24.69 -11.53 1.14
N ALA A 84 24.63 -11.81 2.44
CA ALA A 84 24.70 -10.75 3.47
C ALA A 84 26.05 -10.00 3.44
N SER A 85 27.10 -10.61 2.87
CA SER A 85 28.42 -10.01 2.67
C SER A 85 28.54 -9.19 1.38
N ALA A 86 27.49 -9.14 0.55
CA ALA A 86 27.50 -8.34 -0.66
C ALA A 86 27.78 -6.87 -0.34
N THR A 87 28.52 -6.23 -1.24
CA THR A 87 28.85 -4.82 -1.15
C THR A 87 27.72 -3.98 -1.76
N GLU A 88 27.62 -2.72 -1.32
CA GLU A 88 26.71 -1.76 -1.95
C GLU A 88 26.99 -1.62 -3.45
N LYS A 89 28.27 -1.69 -3.85
CA LYS A 89 28.68 -1.60 -5.26
C LYS A 89 28.08 -2.71 -6.10
N GLU A 90 28.14 -3.97 -5.64
CA GLU A 90 27.57 -5.12 -6.35
C GLU A 90 26.05 -4.99 -6.51
N LEU A 91 25.35 -4.49 -5.48
CA LEU A 91 23.92 -4.22 -5.57
C LEU A 91 23.61 -3.14 -6.62
N LEU A 92 24.37 -2.05 -6.63
CA LEU A 92 24.17 -0.97 -7.60
C LEU A 92 24.46 -1.42 -9.03
N GLU A 93 25.51 -2.22 -9.25
CA GLU A 93 25.82 -2.81 -10.57
C GLU A 93 24.70 -3.76 -11.04
N LEU A 94 24.12 -4.56 -10.14
CA LEU A 94 22.95 -5.38 -10.45
C LEU A 94 21.75 -4.52 -10.84
N ILE A 95 21.45 -3.45 -10.08
CA ILE A 95 20.37 -2.52 -10.41
C ILE A 95 20.61 -1.88 -11.79
N ASP A 96 21.84 -1.47 -12.09
CA ASP A 96 22.21 -0.91 -13.39
C ASP A 96 21.98 -1.91 -14.53
N SER A 97 22.31 -3.18 -14.33
CA SER A 97 22.04 -4.23 -15.32
C SER A 97 20.54 -4.42 -15.57
N LEU A 98 19.72 -4.37 -14.52
CA LEU A 98 18.27 -4.53 -14.61
C LEU A 98 17.57 -3.30 -15.18
N ASN A 99 18.11 -2.10 -14.92
CA ASN A 99 17.67 -0.86 -15.56
C ASN A 99 17.81 -0.96 -17.08
N ASN A 100 18.88 -1.59 -17.56
CA ASN A 100 19.16 -1.75 -18.99
C ASN A 100 18.53 -3.00 -19.62
N ASP A 101 17.96 -3.93 -18.83
CA ASP A 101 17.32 -5.12 -19.37
C ASP A 101 15.93 -4.80 -19.97
N PRO A 102 15.72 -4.97 -21.29
CA PRO A 102 14.45 -4.63 -21.94
C PRO A 102 13.31 -5.60 -21.59
N LEU A 103 13.60 -6.73 -20.94
CA LEU A 103 12.61 -7.70 -20.47
C LEU A 103 12.15 -7.43 -19.04
N ILE A 104 12.74 -6.47 -18.35
CA ILE A 104 12.39 -6.09 -16.98
C ILE A 104 11.70 -4.74 -16.99
N ASP A 105 10.48 -4.70 -16.47
CA ASP A 105 9.65 -3.50 -16.35
C ASP A 105 9.58 -2.98 -14.92
N GLY A 106 9.80 -3.86 -13.94
CA GLY A 106 9.79 -3.52 -12.53
C GLY A 106 11.03 -4.05 -11.83
N ILE A 107 11.60 -3.23 -10.95
CA ILE A 107 12.68 -3.60 -10.03
C ILE A 107 12.19 -3.33 -8.62
N LEU A 108 12.36 -4.32 -7.75
CA LEU A 108 12.03 -4.23 -6.35
C LEU A 108 13.23 -4.67 -5.53
N VAL A 109 13.77 -3.77 -4.71
CA VAL A 109 14.77 -4.09 -3.68
C VAL A 109 14.05 -4.30 -2.36
N GLN A 110 14.05 -5.54 -1.85
CA GLN A 110 13.35 -5.90 -0.63
C GLN A 110 14.06 -5.32 0.61
N LEU A 111 13.35 -4.50 1.38
CA LEU A 111 13.81 -3.97 2.67
C LEU A 111 13.53 -4.96 3.82
N PRO A 112 14.30 -4.89 4.94
CA PRO A 112 15.41 -3.98 5.19
C PRO A 112 16.71 -4.42 4.50
N LEU A 113 17.48 -3.46 4.00
CA LEU A 113 18.88 -3.65 3.58
C LEU A 113 19.82 -3.62 4.79
N PRO A 114 21.05 -4.19 4.67
CA PRO A 114 22.08 -4.06 5.69
C PRO A 114 22.31 -2.61 6.10
N GLU A 115 22.64 -2.36 7.37
CA GLU A 115 22.79 -0.99 7.90
C GLU A 115 23.92 -0.20 7.24
N SER A 116 24.92 -0.90 6.69
CA SER A 116 26.04 -0.31 5.96
C SER A 116 25.67 0.26 4.59
N PHE A 117 24.47 -0.02 4.07
CA PHE A 117 24.04 0.43 2.75
C PHE A 117 23.32 1.77 2.85
N ASP A 118 23.64 2.68 1.94
CA ASP A 118 22.85 3.88 1.72
C ASP A 118 21.56 3.52 0.98
N LYS A 119 20.49 3.35 1.75
CA LYS A 119 19.15 3.01 1.25
C LYS A 119 18.62 4.03 0.25
N ILE A 120 18.95 5.31 0.41
CA ILE A 120 18.50 6.36 -0.51
C ILE A 120 19.20 6.18 -1.85
N LYS A 121 20.52 6.02 -1.82
CA LYS A 121 21.31 5.79 -3.03
C LYS A 121 20.89 4.53 -3.80
N VAL A 122 20.54 3.46 -3.08
CA VAL A 122 20.03 2.22 -3.70
C VAL A 122 18.67 2.46 -4.36
N LEU A 123 17.72 3.10 -3.66
CA LEU A 123 16.39 3.38 -4.20
C LEU A 123 16.44 4.35 -5.39
N GLU A 124 17.26 5.40 -5.31
CA GLU A 124 17.46 6.38 -6.38
C GLU A 124 18.22 5.82 -7.58
N ARG A 125 18.87 4.66 -7.44
CA ARG A 125 19.53 4.03 -8.58
C ARG A 125 18.54 3.32 -9.51
N ILE A 126 17.38 2.91 -8.99
CA ILE A 126 16.33 2.28 -9.80
C ILE A 126 15.76 3.35 -10.74
N SER A 127 15.68 3.08 -12.04
CA SER A 127 15.02 3.99 -12.98
C SER A 127 13.59 4.29 -12.49
N PRO A 128 13.14 5.56 -12.47
CA PRO A 128 11.78 5.89 -12.00
C PRO A 128 10.67 5.13 -12.73
N GLU A 129 10.90 4.74 -13.99
CA GLU A 129 9.95 4.00 -14.82
C GLU A 129 9.96 2.49 -14.54
N LYS A 130 10.96 2.00 -13.79
CA LYS A 130 11.04 0.64 -13.26
C LYS A 130 10.85 0.55 -11.73
N ASP A 131 10.72 1.69 -11.05
CA ASP A 131 10.41 1.76 -9.61
C ASP A 131 8.92 1.45 -9.37
N VAL A 132 8.59 0.16 -9.46
CA VAL A 132 7.22 -0.34 -9.28
C VAL A 132 6.77 -0.34 -7.83
N ASP A 133 7.67 -0.14 -6.87
CA ASP A 133 7.31 0.10 -5.47
C ASP A 133 6.93 1.57 -5.22
N GLY A 134 7.35 2.48 -6.11
CA GLY A 134 6.89 3.87 -6.21
C GLY A 134 7.57 4.86 -5.27
N PHE A 135 8.66 4.47 -4.62
CA PHE A 135 9.35 5.29 -3.60
C PHE A 135 10.51 6.12 -4.12
N HIS A 136 10.86 6.00 -5.39
CA HIS A 136 11.84 6.87 -6.03
C HIS A 136 11.37 8.34 -5.88
N PRO A 137 12.22 9.28 -5.40
CA PRO A 137 11.82 10.67 -5.16
C PRO A 137 11.17 11.35 -6.37
N TYR A 138 11.62 11.02 -7.58
CA TYR A 138 10.95 11.40 -8.82
C TYR A 138 9.46 11.03 -8.83
N ASN A 139 9.11 9.76 -8.56
CA ASN A 139 7.72 9.29 -8.57
C ASN A 139 6.88 9.95 -7.47
N ILE A 140 7.46 10.15 -6.28
CA ILE A 140 6.82 10.91 -5.20
C ILE A 140 6.59 12.37 -5.59
N GLY A 141 7.56 13.01 -6.25
CA GLY A 141 7.45 14.37 -6.75
C GLY A 141 6.38 14.52 -7.81
N ARG A 142 6.28 13.56 -8.73
CA ARG A 142 5.22 13.49 -9.75
C ARG A 142 3.83 13.33 -9.12
N LEU A 143 3.70 12.50 -8.08
CA LEU A 143 2.47 12.39 -7.29
C LEU A 143 2.12 13.73 -6.62
N CYS A 144 3.08 14.39 -5.98
CA CYS A 144 2.90 15.70 -5.35
C CYS A 144 2.42 16.77 -6.36
N GLN A 145 2.94 16.72 -7.59
CA GLN A 145 2.56 17.61 -8.69
C GLN A 145 1.23 17.24 -9.38
N ARG A 146 0.47 16.28 -8.84
CA ARG A 146 -0.81 15.80 -9.40
C ARG A 146 -0.67 15.19 -10.81
N THR A 147 0.54 14.74 -11.16
CA THR A 147 0.83 14.05 -12.44
C THR A 147 1.52 12.70 -12.18
N PRO A 148 0.89 11.82 -11.37
CA PRO A 148 1.52 10.59 -10.90
C PRO A 148 1.97 9.70 -12.07
N LYS A 149 3.14 9.08 -11.91
CA LYS A 149 3.59 7.96 -12.75
C LYS A 149 3.29 6.64 -12.01
N LEU A 150 4.32 5.86 -11.69
CA LEU A 150 4.21 4.74 -10.75
C LEU A 150 4.04 5.30 -9.35
N ARG A 151 3.16 4.67 -8.55
CA ARG A 151 2.74 5.19 -7.25
C ARG A 151 3.10 4.23 -6.12
N PRO A 152 3.38 4.73 -4.90
CA PRO A 152 3.58 3.92 -3.72
C PRO A 152 2.49 2.85 -3.53
N CYS A 153 2.89 1.59 -3.49
CA CYS A 153 1.97 0.44 -3.56
C CYS A 153 0.88 0.48 -2.48
N THR A 154 1.27 0.68 -1.22
CA THR A 154 0.30 0.67 -0.10
C THR A 154 -0.68 1.85 -0.18
N PRO A 155 -0.24 3.12 -0.31
CA PRO A 155 -1.14 4.24 -0.53
C PRO A 155 -2.08 4.10 -1.73
N ARG A 156 -1.56 3.70 -2.90
CA ARG A 156 -2.40 3.49 -4.08
C ARG A 156 -3.36 2.31 -3.91
N GLY A 157 -2.94 1.25 -3.22
CA GLY A 157 -3.81 0.15 -2.85
C GLY A 157 -4.99 0.60 -1.98
N ILE A 158 -4.74 1.48 -1.00
CA ILE A 158 -5.80 2.08 -0.16
C ILE A 158 -6.77 2.91 -1.00
N ILE A 159 -6.27 3.78 -1.90
CA ILE A 159 -7.14 4.54 -2.81
C ILE A 159 -8.00 3.59 -3.66
N THR A 160 -7.41 2.51 -4.19
CA THR A 160 -8.14 1.50 -4.97
C THR A 160 -9.22 0.82 -4.13
N MET A 161 -8.98 0.54 -2.86
CA MET A 161 -10.00 -0.02 -1.96
C MET A 161 -11.16 0.96 -1.75
N LEU A 162 -10.87 2.24 -1.54
CA LEU A 162 -11.89 3.29 -1.39
C LEU A 162 -12.73 3.42 -2.68
N GLU A 163 -12.08 3.45 -3.85
CA GLU A 163 -12.72 3.49 -5.17
C GLU A 163 -13.66 2.28 -5.37
N ARG A 164 -13.20 1.06 -5.07
CA ARG A 164 -13.96 -0.19 -5.23
C ARG A 164 -15.14 -0.33 -4.26
N CYS A 165 -15.08 0.35 -3.12
CA CYS A 165 -16.18 0.46 -2.17
C CYS A 165 -17.10 1.65 -2.45
N GLU A 166 -16.88 2.37 -3.56
CA GLU A 166 -17.66 3.56 -3.96
C GLU A 166 -17.69 4.65 -2.88
N ILE A 167 -16.61 4.77 -2.10
CA ILE A 167 -16.47 5.78 -1.07
C ILE A 167 -16.05 7.10 -1.73
N ASN A 168 -16.94 8.09 -1.74
CA ASN A 168 -16.61 9.42 -2.25
C ASN A 168 -15.63 10.13 -1.30
N THR A 169 -14.40 10.34 -1.77
CA THR A 169 -13.32 10.99 -1.01
C THR A 169 -13.33 12.51 -1.08
N TYR A 170 -14.02 13.10 -2.06
CA TYR A 170 -14.00 14.54 -2.27
C TYR A 170 -14.60 15.29 -1.08
N GLY A 171 -13.80 16.19 -0.47
CA GLY A 171 -14.20 17.02 0.66
C GLY A 171 -14.16 16.33 2.02
N LEU A 172 -13.78 15.05 2.11
CA LEU A 172 -13.64 14.36 3.40
C LEU A 172 -12.47 14.94 4.20
N ASP A 173 -12.65 15.08 5.51
CA ASP A 173 -11.56 15.34 6.46
C ASP A 173 -10.79 14.04 6.71
N ALA A 174 -9.68 13.85 5.98
CA ALA A 174 -8.84 12.68 6.08
C ALA A 174 -7.66 12.89 7.03
N LEU A 175 -7.50 11.98 7.99
CA LEU A 175 -6.43 11.96 8.97
C LEU A 175 -5.52 10.76 8.76
N VAL A 176 -4.25 11.02 8.48
CA VAL A 176 -3.20 9.99 8.46
C VAL A 176 -2.47 10.00 9.80
N ILE A 177 -2.36 8.85 10.45
CA ILE A 177 -1.63 8.68 11.72
C ILE A 177 -0.36 7.88 11.45
N GLY A 178 0.77 8.58 11.45
CA GLY A 178 2.05 8.06 10.98
C GLY A 178 2.56 8.87 9.79
N ALA A 179 3.82 9.30 9.85
CA ALA A 179 4.46 10.13 8.82
C ALA A 179 5.68 9.43 8.19
N SER A 180 5.60 8.10 8.05
CA SER A 180 6.66 7.30 7.44
C SER A 180 6.80 7.60 5.94
N ASN A 181 8.00 7.38 5.39
CA ASN A 181 8.24 7.55 3.96
C ASN A 181 7.51 6.50 3.12
N ILE A 182 7.30 5.30 3.68
CA ILE A 182 6.72 4.17 2.96
C ILE A 182 5.18 4.18 2.92
N VAL A 183 4.53 4.88 3.85
CA VAL A 183 3.05 4.93 3.91
C VAL A 183 2.58 6.35 4.19
N GLY A 184 2.92 6.92 5.34
CA GLY A 184 2.26 8.12 5.86
C GLY A 184 2.34 9.34 4.94
N ARG A 185 3.56 9.69 4.51
CA ARG A 185 3.79 10.82 3.60
C ARG A 185 3.12 10.64 2.23
N PRO A 186 3.36 9.54 1.50
CA PRO A 186 2.70 9.35 0.21
C PRO A 186 1.18 9.17 0.32
N MET A 187 0.67 8.57 1.40
CA MET A 187 -0.78 8.51 1.65
C MET A 187 -1.38 9.90 1.75
N GLY A 188 -0.70 10.84 2.43
CA GLY A 188 -1.16 12.22 2.47
C GLY A 188 -1.27 12.86 1.08
N LEU A 189 -0.32 12.58 0.18
CA LEU A 189 -0.35 13.07 -1.20
C LEU A 189 -1.46 12.40 -2.03
N GLU A 190 -1.65 11.09 -1.91
CA GLU A 190 -2.76 10.37 -2.58
C GLU A 190 -4.12 10.91 -2.13
N LEU A 191 -4.30 11.20 -0.84
CA LEU A 191 -5.56 11.74 -0.31
C LEU A 191 -5.82 13.16 -0.82
N LEU A 192 -4.78 14.01 -0.91
CA LEU A 192 -4.91 15.32 -1.55
C LEU A 192 -5.27 15.19 -3.03
N LEU A 193 -4.68 14.23 -3.75
CA LEU A 193 -5.01 13.94 -5.15
C LEU A 193 -6.47 13.47 -5.29
N ALA A 194 -6.95 12.67 -4.33
CA ALA A 194 -8.32 12.17 -4.24
C ALA A 194 -9.34 13.21 -3.73
N GLY A 195 -8.91 14.45 -3.47
CA GLY A 195 -9.79 15.57 -3.12
C GLY A 195 -10.13 15.69 -1.64
N CYS A 196 -9.43 15.00 -0.74
CA CYS A 196 -9.63 15.14 0.71
C CYS A 196 -9.00 16.43 1.25
N THR A 197 -9.55 16.94 2.36
CA THR A 197 -8.81 17.80 3.28
C THR A 197 -7.90 16.90 4.12
N THR A 198 -6.58 17.00 3.94
CA THR A 198 -5.65 16.01 4.50
C THR A 198 -4.83 16.56 5.66
N THR A 199 -4.90 15.88 6.81
CA THR A 199 -4.04 16.13 7.98
C THR A 199 -3.12 14.94 8.23
N ILE A 200 -1.82 15.19 8.41
CA ILE A 200 -0.85 14.15 8.78
C ILE A 200 -0.45 14.34 10.24
N THR A 201 -0.49 13.26 11.02
CA THR A 201 -0.09 13.23 12.43
C THR A 201 1.04 12.25 12.70
N HIS A 202 1.74 12.43 13.80
CA HIS A 202 2.90 11.64 14.19
C HIS A 202 3.11 11.69 15.71
N ARG A 203 4.19 11.06 16.19
CA ARG A 203 4.53 10.92 17.62
C ARG A 203 4.65 12.24 18.43
N PHE A 204 4.66 13.39 17.77
CA PHE A 204 4.76 14.71 18.43
C PHE A 204 3.46 15.51 18.32
N THR A 205 2.42 14.94 17.72
CA THR A 205 1.12 15.58 17.59
C THR A 205 0.47 15.72 18.96
N GLN A 206 0.22 16.97 19.37
CA GLN A 206 -0.62 17.26 20.53
C GLN A 206 -2.10 17.02 20.19
N ASN A 207 -2.90 16.61 21.16
CA ASN A 207 -4.35 16.39 21.01
C ASN A 207 -4.67 15.50 19.79
N LEU A 208 -4.05 14.30 19.74
CA LEU A 208 -4.29 13.34 18.67
C LEU A 208 -5.74 12.85 18.68
N GLU A 209 -6.27 12.49 19.85
CA GLU A 209 -7.65 12.04 20.02
C GLU A 209 -8.66 13.00 19.39
N ASP A 210 -8.57 14.30 19.68
CA ASP A 210 -9.46 15.31 19.10
C ASP A 210 -9.39 15.38 17.58
N LYS A 211 -8.25 15.04 16.98
CA LYS A 211 -8.10 14.99 15.52
C LYS A 211 -8.78 13.74 14.97
N VAL A 212 -8.61 12.59 15.63
CA VAL A 212 -9.28 11.32 15.26
C VAL A 212 -10.80 11.48 15.35
N ARG A 213 -11.32 12.11 16.42
CA ARG A 213 -12.76 12.35 16.62
C ARG A 213 -13.41 13.24 15.56
N ARG A 214 -12.63 14.00 14.80
CA ARG A 214 -13.12 14.90 13.74
C ARG A 214 -13.03 14.30 12.33
N ALA A 215 -12.15 13.33 12.13
CA ALA A 215 -11.86 12.77 10.82
C ALA A 215 -13.03 11.94 10.27
N ASP A 216 -13.36 12.18 9.00
CA ASP A 216 -14.27 11.34 8.21
C ASP A 216 -13.58 10.07 7.72
N LEU A 217 -12.27 10.15 7.47
CA LEU A 217 -11.44 9.05 7.03
C LEU A 217 -10.18 9.00 7.92
N VAL A 218 -9.96 7.87 8.60
CA VAL A 218 -8.78 7.62 9.41
C VAL A 218 -7.90 6.58 8.72
N VAL A 219 -6.64 6.91 8.46
CA VAL A 219 -5.62 5.97 8.00
C VAL A 219 -4.56 5.79 9.09
N ALA A 220 -4.58 4.66 9.78
CA ALA A 220 -3.63 4.33 10.85
C ALA A 220 -2.44 3.52 10.30
N ALA A 221 -1.22 4.06 10.39
CA ALA A 221 0.01 3.47 9.86
C ALA A 221 1.19 3.68 10.82
N ILE A 222 1.05 3.15 12.03
CA ILE A 222 1.89 3.39 13.20
C ILE A 222 2.78 2.18 13.49
N GLY A 223 2.27 0.97 13.25
CA GLY A 223 2.94 -0.29 13.61
C GLY A 223 2.96 -0.53 15.13
N ARG A 224 1.84 -0.25 15.81
CA ARG A 224 1.66 -0.48 17.24
C ARG A 224 0.26 -1.02 17.50
N PRO A 225 0.13 -2.23 18.08
CA PRO A 225 -1.16 -2.90 18.21
C PRO A 225 -2.13 -2.08 19.08
N GLY A 226 -3.32 -1.81 18.54
CA GLY A 226 -4.40 -1.13 19.28
C GLY A 226 -4.08 0.28 19.78
N PHE A 227 -3.14 0.98 19.15
CA PHE A 227 -2.76 2.35 19.53
C PHE A 227 -3.89 3.36 19.33
N VAL A 228 -4.70 3.19 18.28
CA VAL A 228 -5.86 4.04 18.01
C VAL A 228 -7.07 3.40 18.71
N HIS A 229 -7.50 4.02 19.80
CA HIS A 229 -8.66 3.54 20.53
C HIS A 229 -9.94 3.65 19.71
N GLY A 230 -10.79 2.63 19.79
CA GLY A 230 -11.96 2.54 18.93
C GLY A 230 -13.01 3.61 19.24
N ASP A 231 -13.10 4.04 20.50
CA ASP A 231 -14.03 5.08 20.94
C ASP A 231 -13.67 6.47 20.40
N TRP A 232 -12.42 6.69 19.97
CA TRP A 232 -11.97 7.91 19.32
C TRP A 232 -12.55 8.07 17.92
N ILE A 233 -12.96 6.98 17.27
CA ILE A 233 -13.48 7.00 15.91
C ILE A 233 -14.77 7.81 15.86
N LYS A 234 -14.85 8.76 14.92
CA LYS A 234 -16.07 9.52 14.64
C LYS A 234 -17.17 8.57 14.16
N PRO A 235 -18.40 8.64 14.70
CA PRO A 235 -19.52 7.84 14.18
C PRO A 235 -19.72 8.08 12.68
N GLY A 236 -19.76 7.01 11.90
CA GLY A 236 -19.86 7.04 10.44
C GLY A 236 -18.53 7.19 9.69
N ALA A 237 -17.38 7.30 10.37
CA ALA A 237 -16.08 7.41 9.70
C ALA A 237 -15.69 6.13 8.94
N VAL A 238 -14.84 6.30 7.94
CA VAL A 238 -14.12 5.22 7.26
C VAL A 238 -12.80 4.99 7.98
N VAL A 239 -12.49 3.73 8.29
CA VAL A 239 -11.26 3.35 9.01
C VAL A 239 -10.42 2.42 8.16
N ILE A 240 -9.21 2.88 7.82
CA ILE A 240 -8.17 2.12 7.13
C ILE A 240 -7.04 1.84 8.13
N ASP A 241 -6.90 0.58 8.50
CA ASP A 241 -5.86 0.08 9.39
C ASP A 241 -4.76 -0.59 8.56
N VAL A 242 -3.61 0.08 8.46
CA VAL A 242 -2.42 -0.38 7.74
C VAL A 242 -1.52 -1.24 8.64
N GLY A 243 -1.76 -1.24 9.95
CA GLY A 243 -0.95 -1.95 10.93
C GLY A 243 -0.95 -3.46 10.67
N ILE A 244 0.23 -4.07 10.75
CA ILE A 244 0.38 -5.53 10.75
C ILE A 244 1.31 -5.88 11.91
N ASN A 245 0.71 -6.13 13.07
CA ASN A 245 1.42 -6.40 14.32
C ASN A 245 1.24 -7.88 14.68
N ARG A 246 2.34 -8.63 14.75
CA ARG A 246 2.31 -10.03 15.20
C ARG A 246 2.50 -10.07 16.72
N LEU A 247 1.50 -10.56 17.42
CA LEU A 247 1.52 -10.75 18.87
C LEU A 247 2.32 -12.02 19.23
N GLU A 248 2.71 -12.13 20.50
CA GLU A 248 3.36 -13.34 21.05
C GLU A 248 2.50 -14.59 20.88
N SER A 249 1.17 -14.44 20.89
CA SER A 249 0.21 -15.51 20.60
C SER A 249 0.20 -15.99 19.14
N GLY A 250 0.97 -15.35 18.26
CA GLY A 250 0.99 -15.61 16.82
C GLY A 250 -0.12 -14.91 16.04
N LYS A 251 -1.14 -14.34 16.72
CA LYS A 251 -2.21 -13.57 16.11
C LYS A 251 -1.67 -12.29 15.48
N VAL A 252 -2.19 -11.92 14.32
CA VAL A 252 -1.91 -10.66 13.64
C VAL A 252 -3.05 -9.68 13.92
N VAL A 253 -2.72 -8.48 14.39
CA VAL A 253 -3.68 -7.41 14.71
C VAL A 253 -3.21 -6.08 14.12
N GLY A 254 -4.16 -5.16 13.94
CA GLY A 254 -3.90 -3.83 13.40
C GLY A 254 -3.50 -2.81 14.45
N ASP A 255 -3.38 -1.56 14.03
CA ASP A 255 -3.10 -0.40 14.89
C ASP A 255 -4.36 0.14 15.57
N VAL A 256 -5.56 -0.27 15.14
CA VAL A 256 -6.85 0.17 15.66
C VAL A 256 -7.49 -0.92 16.52
N GLU A 257 -8.17 -0.53 17.61
CA GLU A 257 -9.05 -1.42 18.37
C GLU A 257 -10.30 -1.81 17.56
N PHE A 258 -10.14 -2.82 16.69
CA PHE A 258 -11.10 -3.19 15.66
C PHE A 258 -12.54 -3.33 16.16
N ASN A 259 -12.77 -4.11 17.22
CA ASN A 259 -14.13 -4.42 17.69
C ASN A 259 -14.90 -3.15 18.09
N ILE A 260 -14.26 -2.24 18.83
CA ILE A 260 -14.89 -1.00 19.29
C ILE A 260 -15.05 -0.02 18.12
N ALA A 261 -14.04 0.09 17.25
CA ALA A 261 -14.09 0.93 16.08
C ALA A 261 -15.21 0.50 15.10
N ALA A 262 -15.41 -0.82 14.94
CA ALA A 262 -16.42 -1.39 14.05
C ALA A 262 -17.87 -1.12 14.48
N GLU A 263 -18.10 -0.78 15.75
CA GLU A 263 -19.43 -0.36 16.23
C GLU A 263 -19.75 1.11 15.88
N ARG A 264 -18.75 1.86 15.39
CA ARG A 264 -18.83 3.31 15.17
C ARG A 264 -18.60 3.67 13.71
N ALA A 265 -17.66 3.02 13.05
CA ALA A 265 -17.30 3.28 11.66
C ALA A 265 -18.44 2.91 10.69
N SER A 266 -18.52 3.60 9.55
CA SER A 266 -19.34 3.15 8.41
C SER A 266 -18.66 2.03 7.65
N TRP A 267 -17.33 2.11 7.53
CA TRP A 267 -16.48 1.12 6.88
C TRP A 267 -15.20 0.90 7.67
N ILE A 268 -14.71 -0.35 7.71
CA ILE A 268 -13.45 -0.68 8.38
C ILE A 268 -12.69 -1.77 7.62
N THR A 269 -11.38 -1.64 7.50
CA THR A 269 -10.51 -2.70 7.01
C THR A 269 -10.21 -3.72 8.11
N PRO A 270 -10.32 -5.03 7.86
CA PRO A 270 -9.90 -6.05 8.83
C PRO A 270 -8.38 -6.20 8.82
N VAL A 271 -7.82 -6.62 9.95
CA VAL A 271 -6.43 -7.06 10.04
C VAL A 271 -6.39 -8.46 10.66
N PRO A 272 -5.86 -9.48 9.93
CA PRO A 272 -5.39 -9.45 8.54
C PRO A 272 -6.55 -9.39 7.52
N GLY A 273 -6.21 -9.20 6.23
CA GLY A 273 -7.17 -9.31 5.12
C GLY A 273 -7.63 -7.98 4.51
N GLY A 274 -7.25 -6.85 5.11
CA GLY A 274 -7.48 -5.51 4.58
C GLY A 274 -6.35 -5.04 3.66
N VAL A 275 -5.52 -4.13 4.16
CA VAL A 275 -4.53 -3.39 3.33
C VAL A 275 -3.40 -4.27 2.77
N GLY A 276 -2.91 -5.25 3.54
CA GLY A 276 -1.74 -6.07 3.16
C GLY A 276 -1.83 -6.73 1.78
N PRO A 277 -2.91 -7.47 1.45
CA PRO A 277 -3.11 -8.04 0.11
C PRO A 277 -3.08 -7.03 -1.04
N MET A 278 -3.54 -5.79 -0.79
CA MET A 278 -3.56 -4.74 -1.80
C MET A 278 -2.18 -4.18 -2.13
N THR A 279 -1.25 -4.17 -1.17
CA THR A 279 0.14 -3.79 -1.43
C THR A 279 0.76 -4.67 -2.52
N VAL A 280 0.56 -5.99 -2.45
CA VAL A 280 1.08 -6.93 -3.45
C VAL A 280 0.34 -6.78 -4.78
N ALA A 281 -1.00 -6.68 -4.76
CA ALA A 281 -1.76 -6.49 -6.00
C ALA A 281 -1.40 -5.19 -6.73
N THR A 282 -1.11 -4.12 -5.98
CA THR A 282 -0.70 -2.83 -6.55
C THR A 282 0.71 -2.87 -7.13
N LEU A 283 1.64 -3.61 -6.53
CA LEU A 283 2.97 -3.85 -7.11
C LEU A 283 2.86 -4.50 -8.50
N ILE A 284 2.00 -5.51 -8.62
CA ILE A 284 1.72 -6.20 -9.89
C ILE A 284 1.05 -5.24 -10.88
N GLN A 285 0.10 -4.41 -10.43
CA GLN A 285 -0.53 -3.37 -11.24
C GLN A 285 0.48 -2.35 -11.78
N ASN A 286 1.36 -1.83 -10.92
CA ASN A 286 2.41 -0.90 -11.31
C ASN A 286 3.37 -1.52 -12.34
N THR A 287 3.68 -2.82 -12.21
CA THR A 287 4.54 -3.53 -13.16
C THR A 287 3.88 -3.66 -14.53
N LEU A 288 2.58 -3.97 -14.58
CA LEU A 288 1.83 -3.94 -15.84
C LEU A 288 1.84 -2.53 -16.46
N GLN A 289 1.54 -1.51 -15.64
CA GLN A 289 1.54 -0.12 -16.07
C GLN A 289 2.90 0.31 -16.63
N ALA A 290 4.00 -0.09 -15.99
CA ALA A 290 5.34 0.20 -16.46
C ALA A 290 5.61 -0.39 -17.85
N CYS A 291 5.23 -1.65 -18.05
CA CYS A 291 5.34 -2.32 -19.34
C CYS A 291 4.52 -1.62 -20.42
N GLU A 292 3.24 -1.34 -20.15
CA GLU A 292 2.29 -0.79 -21.13
C GLU A 292 2.52 0.68 -21.46
N LEU A 293 3.07 1.48 -20.54
CA LEU A 293 3.22 2.93 -20.75
C LEU A 293 4.64 3.37 -21.06
N TYR A 294 5.66 2.68 -20.56
CA TYR A 294 7.04 3.19 -20.61
C TYR A 294 7.99 2.33 -21.44
N HIS A 295 7.80 1.00 -21.51
CA HIS A 295 8.80 0.11 -22.11
C HIS A 295 8.36 -0.58 -23.40
N ASP A 296 7.10 -0.98 -23.50
CA ASP A 296 6.54 -1.63 -24.69
C ASP A 296 5.08 -1.19 -24.89
N PRO A 297 4.83 0.09 -25.22
CA PRO A 297 3.49 0.56 -25.50
C PRO A 297 2.87 -0.22 -26.67
N MET A 298 1.54 -0.37 -26.63
CA MET A 298 0.78 -0.97 -27.74
C MET A 298 0.99 -0.19 -29.03
#